data_AF-A0A2N5RL31-F1
#
_entry.id   AF-A0A2N5RL31-F1
#
_cell.length_a   1.000
_cell.length_b   1.000
_cell.length_c   1.000
_cell.angle_alpha   90.00
_cell.angle_beta   90.00
_cell.angle_gamma   90.00
#
_symmetry.space_group_name_H-M   'P 1'
#
loop_
_entity.id
_entity.type
_entity.pdbx_description
1 polymer ?
#
loop_
_entity_poly.entity_id
_entity_poly.type
_entity_poly.pdbx_seq_one_letter_code
_entity_poly.pdbx_strand_id
1 'polypeptide(L)'
;MYINRIGTFRDHPDLLGVSVYFQGCDAEPKCYMCHNPETWLVSEEYKRDPEKTLKIINEKISNLLTHFPKVSLALLGGEPLAPNNRKDVLLLSKHFKEKYGSRLVILLFSWRTPKDIVRERLLEYVQYVDEFVLGRYLHKYHQDGFPASKNQLHIDRETFEKMVNVIKRREHRDSSIFI
;
A
#
# COMPACT_ATOMS: atom_id res chain seq x y z
N MET A 1 -15.74 1.02 -3.09
CA MET A 1 -14.37 0.51 -2.89
C MET A 1 -14.30 -0.96 -3.21
N TYR A 2 -13.38 -1.40 -4.07
CA TYR A 2 -13.21 -2.83 -4.38
C TYR A 2 -12.31 -3.48 -3.33
N ILE A 3 -12.92 -3.98 -2.25
CA ILE A 3 -12.21 -4.52 -1.09
C ILE A 3 -12.70 -5.93 -0.82
N ASN A 4 -11.79 -6.89 -0.99
CA ASN A 4 -12.03 -8.30 -0.72
C ASN A 4 -12.36 -8.52 0.77
N ARG A 5 -11.44 -8.13 1.65
CA ARG A 5 -11.57 -8.33 3.09
C ARG A 5 -10.89 -7.25 3.91
N ILE A 6 -11.38 -7.08 5.13
CA ILE A 6 -10.84 -6.18 6.14
C ILE A 6 -10.75 -6.98 7.44
N GLY A 7 -9.57 -7.02 8.05
CA GLY A 7 -9.38 -7.79 9.27
C GLY A 7 -8.20 -7.30 10.09
N THR A 8 -8.05 -7.88 11.27
CA THR A 8 -6.92 -7.62 12.16
C THR A 8 -5.87 -8.68 11.89
N PHE A 9 -4.85 -8.34 11.11
CA PHE A 9 -3.79 -9.25 10.69
C PHE A 9 -2.43 -8.67 11.05
N ARG A 10 -1.39 -9.51 11.06
CA ARG A 10 0.00 -9.10 11.33
C ARG A 10 0.72 -8.86 10.01
N ASP A 11 0.30 -7.83 9.28
CA ASP A 11 0.89 -7.41 8.00
C ASP A 11 1.94 -6.29 8.14
N HIS A 12 2.33 -5.96 9.37
CA HIS A 12 3.45 -5.09 9.70
C HIS A 12 4.40 -5.86 10.64
N PRO A 13 5.73 -5.70 10.53
CA PRO A 13 6.69 -6.47 11.33
C PRO A 13 6.51 -6.26 12.84
N ASP A 14 6.37 -4.99 13.26
CA ASP A 14 6.37 -4.63 14.69
C ASP A 14 5.00 -4.25 15.28
N LEU A 15 4.01 -3.91 14.45
CA LEU A 15 2.74 -3.32 14.88
C LEU A 15 1.58 -4.26 14.58
N LEU A 16 0.71 -4.46 15.57
CA LEU A 16 -0.63 -4.97 15.31
C LEU A 16 -1.42 -3.93 14.55
N GLY A 17 -2.29 -4.38 13.65
CA GLY A 17 -2.99 -3.45 12.78
C GLY A 17 -4.22 -4.03 12.12
N VAL A 18 -4.85 -3.15 11.36
CA VAL A 18 -5.96 -3.48 10.47
C VAL A 18 -5.39 -3.56 9.07
N SER A 19 -5.79 -4.58 8.32
CA SER A 19 -5.37 -4.73 6.93
C SER A 19 -6.57 -4.68 6.01
N VAL A 20 -6.43 -3.94 4.91
CA VAL A 20 -7.44 -3.75 3.87
C VAL A 20 -6.93 -4.39 2.59
N TYR A 21 -7.53 -5.53 2.23
CA TYR A 21 -7.16 -6.29 1.03
C TYR A 21 -8.02 -5.82 -0.15
N PHE A 22 -7.44 -5.02 -1.03
CA PHE A 22 -8.05 -4.55 -2.27
C PHE A 22 -8.22 -5.68 -3.29
N GLN A 23 -9.13 -5.50 -4.24
CA GLN A 23 -9.24 -6.33 -5.43
C GLN A 23 -8.70 -5.64 -6.69
N GLY A 24 -8.39 -6.44 -7.69
CA GLY A 24 -7.79 -5.99 -8.94
C GLY A 24 -6.29 -5.85 -8.79
N CYS A 25 -5.54 -6.56 -9.63
CA CYS A 25 -4.10 -6.42 -9.75
C CYS A 25 -3.74 -6.18 -11.22
N ASP A 26 -3.07 -5.08 -11.51
CA ASP A 26 -2.68 -4.68 -12.87
C ASP A 26 -1.27 -5.12 -13.25
N ALA A 27 -0.56 -5.86 -12.39
CA ALA A 27 0.72 -6.47 -12.73
C ALA A 27 0.55 -7.50 -13.85
N GLU A 28 1.35 -7.39 -14.91
CA GLU A 28 1.45 -8.38 -15.98
C GLU A 28 2.93 -8.81 -16.16
N PRO A 29 3.26 -10.13 -16.12
CA PRO A 29 2.38 -11.22 -15.67
C PRO A 29 1.93 -11.02 -14.22
N LYS A 30 0.97 -11.80 -13.73
CA LYS A 30 0.71 -11.88 -12.28
C LYS A 30 1.90 -12.52 -11.56
N CYS A 31 2.11 -12.19 -10.29
CA CYS A 31 3.25 -12.76 -9.53
C CYS A 31 3.05 -14.27 -9.34
N TYR A 32 4.00 -15.08 -9.79
CA TYR A 32 4.01 -16.52 -9.52
C TYR A 32 4.01 -16.78 -8.01
N MET A 33 3.15 -17.70 -7.54
CA MET A 33 2.95 -17.99 -6.11
C MET A 33 2.58 -16.75 -5.28
N CYS A 34 1.77 -15.84 -5.84
CA CYS A 34 1.23 -14.71 -5.08
C CYS A 34 0.51 -15.21 -3.82
N HIS A 35 0.60 -14.45 -2.72
CA HIS A 35 -0.09 -14.77 -1.47
C HIS A 35 -1.59 -14.53 -1.51
N ASN A 36 -2.07 -13.70 -2.45
CA ASN A 36 -3.49 -13.32 -2.54
C ASN A 36 -4.03 -13.43 -3.98
N PRO A 37 -3.87 -14.59 -4.66
CA PRO A 37 -4.30 -14.73 -6.06
C PRO A 37 -5.81 -14.55 -6.25
N GLU A 38 -6.60 -14.83 -5.21
CA GLU A 38 -8.06 -14.61 -5.17
C GLU A 38 -8.45 -13.13 -5.29
N THR A 39 -7.50 -12.20 -5.12
CA THR A 39 -7.74 -10.76 -5.23
C THR A 39 -7.34 -10.17 -6.59
N TRP A 40 -6.82 -10.97 -7.53
CA TRP A 40 -6.32 -10.46 -8.82
C TRP A 40 -7.40 -9.86 -9.71
N LEU A 41 -8.61 -10.41 -9.69
CA LEU A 41 -9.72 -9.94 -10.50
C LEU A 41 -10.61 -9.00 -9.68
N VAL A 42 -11.17 -8.00 -10.35
CA VAL A 42 -12.20 -7.14 -9.79
C VAL A 42 -13.54 -7.88 -9.88
N SER A 43 -14.30 -7.90 -8.79
CA SER A 43 -15.67 -8.42 -8.77
C SER A 43 -16.60 -7.41 -8.10
N GLU A 44 -17.78 -7.18 -8.69
CA GLU A 44 -18.81 -6.32 -8.12
C GLU A 44 -19.34 -6.85 -6.77
N GLU A 45 -19.23 -8.16 -6.52
CA GLU A 45 -19.65 -8.79 -5.24
C GLU A 45 -18.87 -8.23 -4.03
N TYR A 46 -17.64 -7.75 -4.27
CA TYR A 46 -16.77 -7.18 -3.25
C TYR A 46 -16.73 -5.65 -3.32
N LYS A 47 -17.66 -5.04 -4.06
CA LYS A 47 -17.83 -3.59 -4.06
C LYS A 47 -18.48 -3.17 -2.75
N ARG A 48 -17.70 -2.49 -1.93
CA ARG A 48 -18.12 -1.98 -0.63
C ARG A 48 -18.49 -0.52 -0.70
N ASP A 49 -19.53 -0.17 0.04
CA ASP A 49 -19.89 1.21 0.32
C ASP A 49 -18.74 1.93 1.09
N PRO A 50 -18.29 3.11 0.63
CA PRO A 50 -17.21 3.86 1.27
C PRO A 50 -17.45 4.19 2.75
N GLU A 51 -18.65 4.64 3.11
CA GLU A 51 -18.96 5.09 4.48
C GLU A 51 -18.95 3.91 5.46
N LYS A 52 -19.62 2.81 5.09
CA LYS A 52 -19.58 1.56 5.86
C LYS A 52 -18.16 1.01 5.99
N THR A 53 -17.36 1.12 4.93
CA THR A 53 -15.96 0.68 4.95
C THR A 53 -15.12 1.49 5.94
N LEU A 54 -15.23 2.82 5.88
CA LEU A 54 -14.56 3.72 6.83
C LEU A 54 -14.98 3.40 8.27
N LYS A 55 -16.26 3.18 8.51
CA LYS A 55 -16.77 2.81 9.85
C LYS A 55 -16.14 1.51 10.36
N ILE A 56 -16.12 0.45 9.55
CA ILE A 56 -15.54 -0.85 9.93
C ILE A 56 -14.05 -0.73 10.26
N ILE A 57 -13.27 -0.04 9.41
CA ILE A 57 -11.84 0.15 9.65
C ILE A 57 -11.63 0.98 10.92
N ASN A 58 -12.40 2.05 11.09
CA ASN A 58 -12.33 2.92 12.26
C ASN A 58 -12.58 2.16 13.56
N GLU A 59 -13.65 1.36 13.64
CA GLU A 59 -14.00 0.57 14.82
C GLU A 59 -12.85 -0.37 15.21
N LYS A 60 -12.26 -1.06 14.22
CA LYS A 60 -11.11 -1.95 14.44
C LYS A 60 -9.87 -1.20 14.92
N ILE A 61 -9.51 -0.08 14.28
CA ILE A 61 -8.35 0.74 14.69
C ILE A 61 -8.56 1.30 16.10
N SER A 62 -9.74 1.89 16.38
CA SER A 62 -10.02 2.44 17.71
C SER A 62 -9.97 1.38 18.80
N ASN A 63 -10.46 0.17 18.52
CA ASN A 63 -10.41 -0.93 19.47
C ASN A 63 -8.98 -1.41 19.72
N LEU A 64 -8.09 -1.43 18.72
CA LEU A 64 -6.68 -1.73 18.98
C LEU A 64 -6.01 -0.62 19.79
N LEU A 65 -6.35 0.64 19.52
CA LEU A 65 -5.78 1.81 20.20
C LEU A 65 -6.23 1.98 21.66
N THR A 66 -7.17 1.19 22.17
CA THR A 66 -7.45 1.11 23.63
C THR A 66 -6.40 0.28 24.37
N HIS A 67 -5.70 -0.62 23.66
CA HIS A 67 -4.74 -1.57 24.24
C HIS A 67 -3.30 -1.30 23.81
N PHE A 68 -3.09 -0.65 22.67
CA PHE A 68 -1.76 -0.36 22.13
C PHE A 68 -1.58 1.16 21.91
N PRO A 69 -0.39 1.72 22.23
CA PRO A 69 -0.15 3.14 22.04
C PRO A 69 -0.11 3.55 20.55
N LYS A 70 0.30 2.60 19.69
CA LYS A 70 0.47 2.77 18.24
C LYS A 70 0.08 1.48 17.52
N VAL A 71 -0.57 1.61 16.36
CA VAL A 71 -1.02 0.48 15.52
C VAL A 71 -0.75 0.77 14.05
N SER A 72 -0.94 -0.21 13.17
CA SER A 72 -0.82 -0.04 11.73
C SER A 72 -2.15 -0.16 10.97
N LEU A 73 -2.22 0.50 9.82
CA LEU A 73 -3.22 0.26 8.77
C LEU A 73 -2.47 -0.18 7.51
N ALA A 74 -2.54 -1.46 7.18
CA ALA A 74 -1.91 -2.02 5.99
C ALA A 74 -2.89 -1.97 4.80
N LEU A 75 -2.46 -1.33 3.71
CA LEU A 75 -3.17 -1.29 2.44
C LEU A 75 -2.45 -2.26 1.48
N LEU A 76 -3.09 -3.40 1.18
CA LEU A 76 -2.49 -4.51 0.43
C LEU A 76 -3.57 -5.31 -0.34
N GLY A 77 -3.28 -6.53 -0.75
CA GLY A 77 -4.20 -7.40 -1.50
C GLY A 77 -3.81 -7.46 -2.96
N GLY A 78 -4.78 -7.28 -3.87
CA GLY A 78 -4.55 -7.28 -5.31
C GLY A 78 -3.46 -6.28 -5.70
N GLU A 79 -3.83 -5.04 -5.93
CA GLU A 79 -2.87 -3.94 -6.05
C GLU A 79 -3.55 -2.62 -5.63
N PRO A 80 -3.17 -2.05 -4.46
CA PRO A 80 -3.74 -0.79 -3.99
C PRO A 80 -3.57 0.36 -4.99
N LEU A 81 -2.48 0.40 -5.77
CA LEU A 81 -2.26 1.44 -6.78
C LEU A 81 -2.77 1.08 -8.17
N ALA A 82 -3.61 0.05 -8.32
CA ALA A 82 -4.29 -0.22 -9.57
C ALA A 82 -5.26 0.93 -9.89
N PRO A 83 -5.53 1.23 -11.18
CA PRO A 83 -6.35 2.38 -11.57
C PRO A 83 -7.70 2.51 -10.85
N ASN A 84 -8.35 1.38 -10.54
CA ASN A 84 -9.63 1.32 -9.83
C ASN A 84 -9.53 1.60 -8.32
N ASN A 85 -8.34 1.56 -7.72
CA ASN A 85 -8.13 1.61 -6.27
C ASN A 85 -7.45 2.90 -5.78
N ARG A 86 -6.69 3.60 -6.64
CA ARG A 86 -5.87 4.78 -6.27
C ARG A 86 -6.61 5.85 -5.46
N LYS A 87 -7.84 6.18 -5.86
CA LYS A 87 -8.68 7.16 -5.16
C LYS A 87 -9.11 6.68 -3.77
N ASP A 88 -9.39 5.38 -3.63
CA ASP A 88 -9.76 4.78 -2.37
C ASP A 88 -8.54 4.69 -1.43
N VAL A 89 -7.35 4.38 -1.95
CA VAL A 89 -6.10 4.45 -1.18
C VAL A 89 -5.86 5.85 -0.62
N LEU A 90 -6.02 6.90 -1.44
CA LEU A 90 -5.89 8.28 -0.98
C LEU A 90 -6.93 8.62 0.08
N LEU A 91 -8.20 8.25 -0.15
CA LEU A 91 -9.29 8.51 0.79
C LEU A 91 -9.04 7.84 2.15
N LEU A 92 -8.74 6.54 2.16
CA LEU A 92 -8.49 5.78 3.39
C LEU A 92 -7.24 6.30 4.12
N SER A 93 -6.13 6.49 3.39
CA SER A 93 -4.88 6.94 4.01
C SER A 93 -5.02 8.33 4.61
N LYS A 94 -5.57 9.29 3.86
CA LYS A 94 -5.83 10.65 4.36
C LYS A 94 -6.73 10.65 5.59
N HIS A 95 -7.91 10.02 5.48
CA HIS A 95 -8.92 10.02 6.55
C HIS A 95 -8.35 9.51 7.88
N PHE A 96 -7.65 8.37 7.85
CA PHE A 96 -7.13 7.78 9.06
C PHE A 96 -5.84 8.44 9.56
N LYS A 97 -5.02 8.99 8.66
CA LYS A 97 -3.84 9.74 9.06
C LYS A 97 -4.22 11.02 9.81
N GLU A 98 -5.18 11.77 9.28
CA GLU A 98 -5.68 12.99 9.92
C GLU A 98 -6.34 12.69 11.27
N LYS A 99 -7.07 11.57 11.36
CA LYS A 99 -7.78 11.18 12.60
C LYS A 99 -6.87 10.71 13.72
N TYR A 100 -5.87 9.87 13.41
CA TYR A 100 -5.06 9.18 14.42
C TYR A 100 -3.61 9.69 14.50
N GLY A 101 -3.17 10.50 13.55
CA GLY A 101 -1.87 11.17 13.55
C GLY A 101 -0.70 10.18 13.71
N SER A 102 0.14 10.43 14.71
CA SER A 102 1.32 9.60 15.01
C SER A 102 0.99 8.26 15.65
N ARG A 103 -0.25 8.05 16.13
CA ARG A 103 -0.69 6.77 16.73
C ARG A 103 -1.02 5.71 15.68
N LEU A 104 -1.06 6.08 14.40
CA LEU A 104 -1.31 5.17 13.28
C LEU A 104 -0.16 5.25 12.26
N VAL A 105 0.40 4.09 11.92
CA VAL A 105 1.30 3.93 10.77
C VAL A 105 0.49 3.40 9.59
N ILE A 106 0.51 4.12 8.47
CA ILE A 106 -0.08 3.63 7.22
C ILE A 106 1.00 2.94 6.41
N LEU A 107 0.83 1.63 6.19
CA LEU A 107 1.74 0.79 5.43
C LEU A 107 1.12 0.46 4.06
N LEU A 108 1.80 0.78 2.97
CA LEU A 108 1.34 0.47 1.61
C LEU A 108 2.18 -0.65 0.99
N PHE A 109 1.51 -1.70 0.52
CA PHE A 109 2.13 -2.70 -0.35
C PHE A 109 1.84 -2.38 -1.81
N SER A 110 2.84 -2.48 -2.68
CA SER A 110 2.65 -2.37 -4.12
C SER A 110 3.70 -3.17 -4.88
N TRP A 111 3.33 -3.76 -6.01
CA TRP A 111 4.32 -4.38 -6.91
C TRP A 111 5.24 -3.33 -7.58
N ARG A 112 4.82 -2.07 -7.58
CA ARG A 112 5.55 -0.93 -8.16
C ARG A 112 6.78 -0.58 -7.35
N THR A 113 7.84 -0.14 -8.02
CA THR A 113 9.01 0.48 -7.39
C THR A 113 8.80 1.99 -7.20
N PRO A 114 9.65 2.70 -6.42
CA PRO A 114 9.58 4.17 -6.37
C PRO A 114 9.66 4.83 -7.75
N LYS A 115 10.42 4.24 -8.68
CA LYS A 115 10.55 4.73 -10.05
C LYS A 115 9.24 4.60 -10.84
N ASP A 116 8.55 3.48 -10.69
CA ASP A 116 7.24 3.27 -11.33
C ASP A 116 6.20 4.24 -10.77
N ILE A 117 6.18 4.46 -9.45
CA ILE A 117 5.30 5.43 -8.79
C ILE A 117 5.50 6.85 -9.34
N VAL A 118 6.75 7.28 -9.57
CA VAL A 118 7.03 8.59 -10.17
C VAL A 118 6.57 8.64 -11.63
N ARG A 119 6.95 7.65 -12.45
CA ARG A 119 6.67 7.62 -13.89
C ARG A 119 5.18 7.51 -14.21
N GLU A 120 4.44 6.73 -13.44
CA GLU A 120 3.00 6.58 -13.55
C GLU A 120 2.22 7.72 -12.88
N ARG A 121 2.91 8.75 -12.34
CA ARG A 121 2.32 9.94 -11.70
C ARG A 121 1.43 9.60 -10.50
N LEU A 122 1.88 8.67 -9.65
CA LEU A 122 1.08 8.15 -8.53
C LEU A 122 1.38 8.80 -7.18
N LEU A 123 2.28 9.78 -7.15
CA LEU A 123 2.72 10.43 -5.91
C LEU A 123 1.55 11.05 -5.10
N GLU A 124 0.53 11.57 -5.78
CA GLU A 124 -0.64 12.17 -5.11
C GLU A 124 -1.42 11.15 -4.27
N TYR A 125 -1.47 9.88 -4.68
CA TYR A 125 -2.26 8.84 -4.02
C TYR A 125 -1.56 8.25 -2.80
N VAL A 126 -0.25 8.50 -2.66
CA VAL A 126 0.57 7.93 -1.59
C VAL A 126 1.06 8.98 -0.61
N GLN A 127 0.53 10.21 -0.64
CA GLN A 127 1.01 11.33 0.15
C GLN A 127 0.75 11.21 1.67
N TYR A 128 -0.13 10.31 2.11
CA TYR A 128 -0.42 10.05 3.54
C TYR A 128 0.10 8.68 4.05
N VAL A 129 0.89 7.96 3.24
CA VAL A 129 1.51 6.68 3.61
C VAL A 129 2.77 6.88 4.45
N ASP A 130 2.94 6.18 5.56
CA ASP A 130 4.15 6.33 6.40
C ASP A 130 5.28 5.39 5.96
N GLU A 131 4.91 4.19 5.54
CA GLU A 131 5.83 3.13 5.19
C GLU A 131 5.38 2.39 3.93
N PHE A 132 6.34 1.85 3.20
CA PHE A 132 6.10 1.21 1.91
C PHE A 132 6.78 -0.14 1.85
N VAL A 133 6.08 -1.14 1.30
CA VAL A 133 6.65 -2.38 0.79
C VAL A 133 6.50 -2.39 -0.73
N LEU A 134 7.60 -2.10 -1.43
CA LEU A 134 7.60 -1.84 -2.87
C LEU A 134 8.34 -2.92 -3.64
N GLY A 135 7.90 -3.13 -4.88
CA GLY A 135 8.48 -4.10 -5.80
C GLY A 135 7.72 -5.42 -5.84
N ARG A 136 7.85 -6.09 -6.99
CA ARG A 136 7.18 -7.36 -7.26
C ARG A 136 7.55 -8.42 -6.23
N TYR A 137 6.59 -9.23 -5.81
CA TYR A 137 6.91 -10.50 -5.16
C TYR A 137 7.57 -11.43 -6.18
N LEU A 138 8.75 -11.95 -5.85
CA LEU A 138 9.47 -12.93 -6.67
C LEU A 138 9.68 -14.19 -5.84
N HIS A 139 8.96 -15.27 -6.18
CA HIS A 139 9.00 -16.52 -5.41
C HIS A 139 10.42 -17.08 -5.20
N LYS A 140 11.32 -16.91 -6.16
CA LYS A 140 12.75 -17.30 -6.03
C LYS A 140 13.50 -16.62 -4.87
N TYR A 141 12.97 -15.51 -4.35
CA TYR A 141 13.52 -14.74 -3.24
C TYR A 141 12.60 -14.77 -2.02
N HIS A 142 11.62 -15.69 -1.99
CA HIS A 142 10.75 -15.89 -0.86
C HIS A 142 11.56 -16.09 0.43
N GLN A 143 11.05 -15.55 1.53
CA GLN A 143 11.58 -15.76 2.86
C GLN A 143 10.46 -15.84 3.87
N ASP A 144 10.68 -16.63 4.91
CA ASP A 144 9.81 -16.62 6.09
C ASP A 144 10.10 -15.33 6.86
N GLY A 145 9.21 -14.35 6.74
CA GLY A 145 9.35 -13.06 7.40
C GLY A 145 8.78 -11.90 6.59
N PHE A 146 9.31 -10.72 6.89
CA PHE A 146 8.84 -9.45 6.33
C PHE A 146 10.01 -8.67 5.70
N PRO A 147 9.85 -8.16 4.45
CA PRO A 147 8.81 -8.50 3.49
C PRO A 147 8.86 -9.98 3.08
N ALA A 148 7.78 -10.48 2.47
CA ALA A 148 7.68 -11.89 2.07
C ALA A 148 8.65 -12.30 0.94
N SER A 149 9.34 -11.34 0.31
CA SER A 149 10.39 -11.61 -0.68
C SER A 149 11.55 -10.63 -0.52
N LYS A 150 12.79 -11.14 -0.52
CA LYS A 150 14.03 -10.37 -0.25
C LYS A 150 14.29 -9.23 -1.24
N ASN A 151 13.68 -9.27 -2.41
CA ASN A 151 13.83 -8.20 -3.42
C ASN A 151 12.86 -7.03 -3.20
N GLN A 152 11.90 -7.15 -2.28
CA GLN A 152 10.97 -6.07 -1.98
C GLN A 152 11.66 -5.06 -1.05
N LEU A 153 11.38 -3.78 -1.29
CA LEU A 153 11.92 -2.68 -0.50
C LEU A 153 10.93 -2.33 0.60
N HIS A 154 11.30 -2.52 1.86
CA HIS A 154 10.62 -1.88 2.99
C HIS A 154 11.32 -0.58 3.35
N ILE A 155 10.64 0.55 3.17
CA ILE A 155 11.20 1.88 3.40
C ILE A 155 10.17 2.80 4.05
N ASP A 156 10.66 3.73 4.86
CA ASP A 156 9.86 4.81 5.44
C ASP A 156 9.62 5.95 4.43
N ARG A 157 8.75 6.89 4.82
CA ARG A 157 8.43 8.10 4.08
C ARG A 157 9.67 8.90 3.69
N GLU A 158 10.56 9.15 4.64
CA GLU A 158 11.73 10.02 4.42
C GLU A 158 12.65 9.42 3.36
N THR A 159 12.90 8.11 3.44
CA THR A 159 13.69 7.36 2.48
C THR A 159 13.01 7.36 1.10
N PHE A 160 11.70 7.14 1.06
CA PHE A 160 10.92 7.20 -0.18
C PHE A 160 11.04 8.58 -0.85
N GLU A 161 10.90 9.68 -0.10
CA GLU A 161 11.02 11.04 -0.62
C GLU A 161 12.42 11.35 -1.15
N LYS A 162 13.47 10.92 -0.45
CA LYS A 162 14.86 11.04 -0.92
C LYS A 162 15.04 10.32 -2.26
N MET A 163 14.52 9.10 -2.40
CA MET A 163 14.55 8.35 -3.66
C MET A 163 13.79 9.08 -4.78
N VAL A 164 12.58 9.55 -4.51
CA VAL A 164 11.76 10.33 -5.47
C VAL A 164 12.51 11.57 -5.97
N ASN A 165 13.16 12.31 -5.08
CA ASN A 165 13.94 13.50 -5.44
C ASN A 165 15.16 13.17 -6.31
N VAL A 166 15.81 12.03 -6.08
CA VAL A 166 16.89 11.55 -6.96
C VAL A 166 16.34 11.16 -8.34
N ILE A 167 15.21 10.46 -8.40
CA ILE A 167 14.60 10.00 -9.65
C ILE A 167 14.17 11.20 -10.50
N LYS A 168 13.45 12.17 -9.94
CA LYS A 168 13.01 13.38 -10.65
C LYS A 168 14.18 14.18 -11.23
N ARG A 169 15.28 14.32 -10.47
CA ARG A 169 16.50 15.02 -10.95
C ARG A 169 17.14 14.32 -12.15
N ARG A 170 17.17 12.98 -12.15
CA ARG A 170 17.73 12.21 -13.27
C ARG A 170 16.86 12.34 -14.52
N GLU A 171 15.54 12.21 -14.39
CA GLU A 171 14.64 12.34 -15.54
C GLU A 171 14.67 13.75 -16.15
N HIS A 172 14.80 14.80 -15.32
CA HIS A 172 14.98 16.15 -15.84
C HIS A 172 16.29 16.30 -16.63
N ARG A 173 17.41 15.78 -16.10
CA ARG A 173 18.72 15.84 -16.77
C ARG A 173 18.71 15.11 -18.10
N ASP A 174 18.10 13.93 -18.17
CA ASP A 174 18.00 13.17 -19.41
C ASP A 174 17.15 13.93 -20.44
N SER A 175 16.06 14.58 -20.01
CA SER A 175 15.20 15.36 -20.90
C SER A 175 15.89 16.61 -21.48
N SER A 176 16.84 17.19 -20.74
CA SER A 176 17.60 18.39 -21.14
C SER A 176 18.80 18.10 -22.05
N ILE A 177 19.21 16.84 -22.21
CA ILE A 177 20.32 16.44 -23.10
C ILE A 177 19.84 16.23 -24.55
N PHE A 178 18.53 16.03 -24.76
CA PHE A 178 17.91 15.83 -26.07
C PHE A 178 17.25 17.11 -26.64
N ILE A 179 17.56 18.29 -26.07
CA ILE A 179 17.18 19.62 -26.58
C ILE A 179 18.46 20.36 -26.96
#